data_AF-A0A127ME12-F1
#
_entry.id   AF-A0A127ME12-F1
#
_cell.length_a   1.000
_cell.length_b   1.000
_cell.length_c   1.000
_cell.angle_alpha   90.00
_cell.angle_beta   90.00
_cell.angle_gamma   90.00
#
_symmetry.space_group_name_H-M   'P 1'
#
loop_
_entity.id
_entity.type
_entity.pdbx_description
1 polymer ?
#
loop_
_entity_poly.entity_id
_entity_poly.type
_entity_poly.pdbx_seq_one_letter_code
_entity_poly.pdbx_strand_id
1 'polypeptide(L)'
;MAHADVESHAVVRAEPIAGVYNKYWYNYLADVLEADKELKSDLRRATDEEDKRDAWEEYEHELVDADKDYVEEMRDRNYVVGRVTVGN
;
A
#
# COMPACT_ATOMS: atom_id res chain seq x y z
N MET A 1 28.70 -1.81 2.79
CA MET A 1 27.36 -1.25 3.08
C MET A 1 26.41 -1.95 2.15
N ALA A 2 25.62 -2.88 2.65
CA ALA A 2 24.59 -3.56 1.86
C ALA A 2 23.25 -2.95 2.28
N HIS A 3 22.74 -2.03 1.46
CA HIS A 3 21.31 -1.74 1.45
C HIS A 3 20.69 -2.95 0.76
N ALA A 4 20.17 -3.87 1.58
CA ALA A 4 19.26 -4.88 1.08
C ALA A 4 17.96 -4.14 0.77
N ASP A 5 17.86 -3.59 -0.44
CA ASP A 5 16.57 -3.42 -1.11
C ASP A 5 16.03 -4.83 -1.30
N VAL A 6 15.37 -5.33 -0.25
CA VAL A 6 14.30 -6.28 -0.45
C VAL A 6 13.28 -5.48 -1.24
N GLU A 7 13.14 -5.77 -2.53
CA GLU A 7 11.98 -5.34 -3.33
C GLU A 7 10.74 -5.84 -2.59
N SER A 8 10.26 -5.05 -1.62
CA SER A 8 9.00 -5.30 -0.97
C SER A 8 7.96 -4.74 -1.92
N HIS A 9 7.48 -5.56 -2.85
CA HIS A 9 6.24 -5.23 -3.54
C HIS A 9 5.20 -4.92 -2.47
N ALA A 10 4.62 -3.72 -2.55
CA ALA A 10 3.63 -3.28 -1.60
C ALA A 10 2.47 -4.28 -1.56
N VAL A 11 2.21 -4.86 -0.40
CA VAL A 11 1.14 -5.83 -0.23
C VAL A 11 -0.13 -5.07 0.14
N VAL A 12 -1.12 -5.09 -0.75
CA VAL A 12 -2.46 -4.56 -0.44
C VAL A 12 -3.05 -5.35 0.72
N ARG A 13 -3.47 -4.64 1.77
CA ARG A 13 -4.10 -5.24 2.94
C ARG A 13 -5.42 -5.87 2.54
N ALA A 14 -5.63 -7.13 2.93
CA ALA A 14 -6.90 -7.83 2.72
C ALA A 14 -7.96 -7.48 3.78
N GLU A 15 -7.54 -6.95 4.94
CA GLU A 15 -8.41 -6.64 6.08
C GLU A 15 -7.95 -5.37 6.81
N PRO A 16 -8.89 -4.64 7.45
CA PRO A 16 -8.55 -3.45 8.21
C PRO A 16 -7.75 -3.77 9.48
N ILE A 17 -6.90 -2.84 9.89
CA ILE A 17 -6.19 -2.89 11.17
C ILE A 17 -7.23 -3.03 12.31
N ALA A 18 -7.00 -3.99 13.20
CA ALA A 18 -7.86 -4.33 14.33
C ALA A 18 -9.31 -4.73 13.93
N GLY A 19 -9.55 -5.09 12.66
CA GLY A 19 -10.89 -5.44 12.18
C GLY A 19 -11.86 -4.25 12.12
N VAL A 20 -11.35 -3.01 12.14
CA VAL A 20 -12.18 -1.80 12.23
C VAL A 20 -12.47 -1.20 10.85
N TYR A 21 -13.70 -1.36 10.40
CA TYR A 21 -14.21 -0.77 9.16
C TYR A 21 -14.64 0.68 9.38
N ASN A 22 -13.70 1.60 9.31
CA ASN A 22 -13.92 3.04 9.47
C ASN A 22 -13.56 3.82 8.20
N LYS A 23 -13.73 5.14 8.21
CA LYS A 23 -13.42 5.99 7.04
C LYS A 23 -11.97 5.85 6.55
N TYR A 24 -11.01 5.57 7.41
CA TYR A 24 -9.59 5.45 7.03
C TYR A 24 -9.33 4.17 6.24
N TRP A 25 -10.00 3.07 6.62
CA TRP A 25 -9.99 1.84 5.83
C TRP A 25 -10.57 2.05 4.42
N TYR A 26 -11.69 2.77 4.33
CA TYR A 26 -12.32 3.03 3.03
C TYR A 26 -11.54 4.04 2.18
N ASN A 27 -10.84 4.99 2.82
CA ASN A 27 -9.91 5.88 2.11
C ASN A 27 -8.75 5.08 1.53
N TYR A 28 -8.09 4.23 2.34
CA TYR A 28 -7.04 3.32 1.86
C TYR A 28 -7.48 2.50 0.64
N LEU A 29 -8.67 1.89 0.69
CA LEU A 29 -9.20 1.14 -0.45
C LEU A 29 -9.46 2.02 -1.67
N ALA A 30 -9.89 3.27 -1.47
CA ALA A 30 -10.09 4.21 -2.57
C ALA A 30 -8.75 4.61 -3.22
N ASP A 31 -7.72 4.83 -2.42
CA ASP A 31 -6.37 5.18 -2.91
C ASP A 31 -5.78 4.01 -3.71
N VAL A 32 -5.90 2.76 -3.23
CA VAL A 32 -5.51 1.56 -3.99
C VAL A 32 -6.28 1.44 -5.32
N LEU A 33 -7.58 1.72 -5.33
CA LEU A 33 -8.39 1.66 -6.55
C LEU A 33 -8.02 2.76 -7.56
N GLU A 34 -7.61 3.93 -7.09
CA GLU A 34 -7.13 5.01 -7.96
C GLU A 34 -5.76 4.64 -8.55
N ALA A 35 -4.82 4.13 -7.75
CA ALA A 35 -3.52 3.63 -8.23
C ALA A 35 -3.70 2.51 -9.29
N ASP A 36 -4.62 1.57 -9.07
CA ASP A 36 -4.99 0.53 -10.04
C ASP A 36 -5.51 1.11 -11.37
N LYS A 37 -6.24 2.23 -11.30
CA LYS A 37 -6.81 2.90 -12.48
C LYS A 37 -5.74 3.68 -13.23
N GLU A 38 -4.82 4.34 -12.52
CA GLU A 38 -3.69 5.06 -13.09
C GLU A 38 -2.72 4.10 -13.78
N LEU A 39 -2.29 3.03 -13.10
CA LEU A 39 -1.48 1.98 -13.70
C LEU A 39 -2.08 1.44 -15.02
N LYS A 40 -3.39 1.13 -15.04
CA LYS A 40 -4.07 0.69 -16.29
C LYS A 40 -4.04 1.76 -17.38
N SER A 41 -4.13 3.02 -16.99
CA SER A 41 -4.07 4.17 -17.89
C SER A 41 -2.67 4.29 -18.50
N ASP A 42 -1.64 4.12 -17.69
CA ASP A 42 -0.25 4.36 -18.07
C ASP A 42 0.34 3.20 -18.84
N LEU A 43 0.04 1.96 -18.45
CA LEU A 43 0.34 0.78 -19.26
C LEU A 43 -0.33 0.80 -20.63
N ARG A 44 -1.50 1.45 -20.78
CA ARG A 44 -2.14 1.64 -22.09
C ARG A 44 -1.41 2.69 -22.94
N ARG A 45 -0.73 3.65 -22.31
CA ARG A 45 0.02 4.72 -22.99
C ARG A 45 1.49 4.38 -23.21
N ALA A 46 2.03 3.42 -22.46
CA ALA A 46 3.41 2.97 -22.55
C ALA A 46 3.78 2.53 -23.97
N THR A 47 4.91 3.02 -24.44
CA THR A 47 5.40 2.79 -25.81
C THR A 47 6.59 1.84 -25.85
N ASP A 48 7.31 1.69 -24.73
CA ASP A 48 8.41 0.75 -24.57
C ASP A 48 8.40 0.03 -23.20
N GLU A 49 9.44 -0.76 -22.95
CA GLU A 49 9.58 -1.52 -21.70
C GLU A 49 10.01 -0.64 -20.52
N GLU A 50 10.64 0.51 -20.78
CA GLU A 50 11.01 1.48 -19.74
C GLU A 50 9.76 2.18 -19.22
N ASP A 51 8.88 2.65 -20.09
CA ASP A 51 7.57 3.23 -19.72
C ASP A 51 6.75 2.27 -18.85
N LYS A 52 6.77 0.96 -19.17
CA LYS A 52 6.05 -0.05 -18.37
C LYS A 52 6.64 -0.23 -16.99
N ARG A 53 7.98 -0.32 -16.91
CA ARG A 53 8.69 -0.48 -15.64
C ARG A 53 8.42 0.72 -14.74
N ASP A 54 8.53 1.92 -15.27
CA ASP A 54 8.31 3.16 -14.52
C ASP A 54 6.86 3.25 -14.02
N ALA A 55 5.87 2.85 -14.84
CA ALA A 55 4.46 2.79 -14.40
C ALA A 55 4.22 1.77 -13.26
N TRP A 56 4.91 0.63 -13.27
CA TRP A 56 4.85 -0.33 -12.18
C TRP A 56 5.57 0.16 -10.92
N GLU A 57 6.71 0.83 -11.06
CA GLU A 57 7.45 1.43 -9.94
C GLU A 57 6.63 2.54 -9.25
N GLU A 58 5.98 3.40 -10.04
CA GLU A 58 5.07 4.43 -9.52
C GLU A 58 3.87 3.81 -8.79
N TYR A 59 3.24 2.78 -9.37
CA TYR A 59 2.17 2.03 -8.72
C TYR A 59 2.59 1.45 -7.36
N GLU A 60 3.77 0.83 -7.29
CA GLU A 60 4.29 0.28 -6.03
C GLU A 60 4.55 1.38 -5.00
N HIS A 61 5.05 2.53 -5.41
CA HIS A 61 5.26 3.69 -4.53
C HIS A 61 3.94 4.19 -3.94
N GLU A 62 2.92 4.36 -4.77
CA GLU A 62 1.58 4.80 -4.34
C GLU A 62 0.94 3.80 -3.35
N LEU A 63 1.13 2.49 -3.56
CA LEU A 63 0.66 1.48 -2.60
C LEU A 63 1.38 1.58 -1.25
N VAL A 64 2.70 1.86 -1.23
CA VAL A 64 3.46 2.04 0.01
C VAL A 64 2.97 3.29 0.76
N ASP A 65 2.78 4.40 0.06
CA ASP A 65 2.32 5.66 0.67
C ASP A 65 0.89 5.54 1.19
N ALA A 66 -0.03 4.92 0.45
CA ALA A 66 -1.38 4.63 0.92
C ALA A 66 -1.38 3.75 2.19
N ASP A 67 -0.53 2.71 2.25
CA ASP A 67 -0.42 1.86 3.44
C ASP A 67 0.12 2.63 4.65
N LYS A 68 1.16 3.45 4.43
CA LYS A 68 1.81 4.25 5.45
C LYS A 68 0.83 5.27 6.05
N ASP A 69 0.08 5.99 5.23
CA ASP A 69 -0.92 6.97 5.67
C ASP A 69 -2.05 6.28 6.45
N TYR A 70 -2.53 5.13 5.97
CA TYR A 70 -3.53 4.35 6.69
C TYR A 70 -3.03 3.88 8.07
N VAL A 71 -1.80 3.35 8.13
CA VAL A 71 -1.17 2.90 9.37
C VAL A 71 -0.98 4.05 10.34
N GLU A 72 -0.54 5.22 9.86
CA GLU A 72 -0.39 6.43 10.68
C GLU A 72 -1.72 6.89 11.26
N GLU A 73 -2.77 7.00 10.44
CA GLU A 73 -4.11 7.40 10.88
C GLU A 73 -4.70 6.43 11.93
N MET A 74 -4.45 5.12 11.78
CA MET A 74 -4.90 4.11 12.74
C MET A 74 -4.08 4.17 14.05
N ARG A 75 -2.76 4.30 13.95
CA ARG A 75 -1.85 4.43 15.09
C ARG A 75 -2.21 5.64 15.95
N ASP A 76 -2.43 6.80 15.32
CA ASP A 76 -2.71 8.06 16.00
C ASP A 76 -4.06 8.03 16.74
N ARG A 77 -4.92 7.06 16.41
CA ARG A 77 -6.21 6.79 17.08
C ARG A 77 -6.16 5.59 18.03
N ASN A 78 -4.95 5.09 18.33
CA ASN A 78 -4.70 3.98 19.23
C ASN A 78 -5.32 2.65 18.77
N TYR A 79 -5.56 2.49 17.46
CA TYR A 79 -5.85 1.19 16.85
C TYR A 79 -4.51 0.54 16.50
N VAL A 80 -4.02 -0.36 17.36
CA VAL A 80 -2.78 -1.09 17.10
C VAL A 80 -3.06 -2.44 16.44
N VAL A 81 -2.16 -2.89 15.57
CA VAL A 81 -2.10 -4.29 15.14
C VAL A 81 -1.84 -5.12 16.40
N GLY A 82 -2.83 -5.89 16.84
CA GLY A 82 -2.73 -6.65 18.08
C GLY A 82 -1.55 -7.62 18.03
N ARG A 83 -0.46 -7.34 18.76
CA ARG A 83 0.65 -8.27 18.90
C ARG A 83 0.31 -9.26 20.02
N VAL A 84 -0.32 -10.38 19.70
CA VAL A 84 -0.47 -11.48 20.64
C VAL A 84 0.92 -12.07 20.90
N THR A 85 1.42 -11.90 22.13
CA THR A 85 2.61 -12.61 22.58
C THR A 85 2.13 -13.72 23.49
N VAL A 86 2.20 -14.98 23.07
CA VAL A 86 1.91 -16.12 23.95
C VAL A 86 3.11 -16.30 24.87
N GLY A 87 2.96 -15.98 26.15
CA GLY A 87 3.95 -16.31 27.17
C GLY A 87 3.87 -17.80 27.49
N ASN A 88 5.00 -18.50 27.38
CA ASN A 88 5.17 -19.85 27.92
C ASN A 88 5.49 -19.78 29.42
#